data_AF-A0A955WLL0-F1
#
_entry.id   AF-A0A955WLL0-F1
#
_cell.length_a   1.000
_cell.length_b   1.000
_cell.length_c   1.000
_cell.angle_alpha   90.00
_cell.angle_beta   90.00
_cell.angle_gamma   90.00
#
_symmetry.space_group_name_H-M   'P 1'
#
loop_
_entity.id
_entity.type
_entity.pdbx_description
1 polymer ?
#
loop_
_entity_poly.entity_id
_entity_poly.type
_entity_poly.pdbx_seq_one_letter_code
_entity_poly.pdbx_strand_id
1 'polypeptide(L)'
;MIVHEPVPDNQVEGAPVTISAGIVDAGGVVASASVFYRAIGAPAFAEAPLNRVDGNSWRGQIPGAAVVLAGVQYYIRAVDDSGNAATDPDDAPVGAHLFSVSAEDRLGPQIEHQPIADGRPEGEDVLIEATADDPAGVANVRVYYRPAGFPFFQEAPLALADGVYTGRIPGFSVLAPAVEYYLRAADGDGNLSYAPAGAPAEP
;
A
#
# COMPACT_ATOMS: atom_id res chain seq x y z
N MET A 1 -17.14 -13.22 -27.23
CA MET A 1 -17.06 -13.46 -25.78
C MET A 1 -15.94 -12.60 -25.21
N ILE A 2 -16.20 -11.94 -24.09
CA ILE A 2 -15.21 -11.18 -23.32
C ILE A 2 -15.03 -11.93 -21.99
N VAL A 3 -13.79 -12.18 -21.59
CA VAL A 3 -13.42 -12.77 -20.30
C VAL A 3 -12.51 -11.79 -19.60
N HIS A 4 -12.92 -11.36 -18.41
CA HIS A 4 -12.21 -10.37 -17.62
C HIS A 4 -12.24 -10.77 -16.14
N GLU A 5 -11.12 -10.58 -15.46
CA GLU A 5 -11.05 -10.66 -14.01
C GLU A 5 -11.20 -9.25 -13.45
N PRO A 6 -12.23 -8.98 -12.62
CA PRO A 6 -12.44 -7.65 -12.05
C PRO A 6 -11.21 -7.11 -11.35
N VAL A 7 -10.98 -5.81 -11.47
CA VAL A 7 -9.91 -5.11 -10.76
C VAL A 7 -10.12 -5.27 -9.25
N PRO A 8 -9.09 -5.67 -8.48
CA PRO A 8 -9.19 -5.73 -7.03
C PRO A 8 -9.45 -4.36 -6.41
N ASP A 9 -10.12 -4.35 -5.26
CA ASP A 9 -10.32 -3.15 -4.44
C ASP A 9 -8.99 -2.53 -3.96
N ASN A 10 -9.09 -1.31 -3.44
CA ASN A 10 -8.01 -0.49 -2.86
C ASN A 10 -6.91 -0.15 -3.87
N GLN A 11 -7.31 0.25 -5.09
CA GLN A 11 -6.38 0.88 -6.02
C GLN A 11 -5.92 2.24 -5.48
N VAL A 12 -4.68 2.62 -5.77
CA VAL A 12 -4.12 3.89 -5.26
C VAL A 12 -4.66 5.07 -6.05
N GLU A 13 -5.14 6.10 -5.35
CA GLU A 13 -5.61 7.35 -5.95
C GLU A 13 -4.56 7.97 -6.89
N GLY A 14 -4.98 8.39 -8.08
CA GLY A 14 -4.11 9.02 -9.06
C GLY A 14 -3.21 8.05 -9.84
N ALA A 15 -3.13 6.77 -9.44
CA ALA A 15 -2.38 5.75 -10.19
C ALA A 15 -3.23 5.21 -11.35
N PRO A 16 -2.66 5.03 -12.57
CA PRO A 16 -3.38 4.40 -13.67
C PRO A 16 -3.63 2.91 -13.39
N VAL A 17 -4.85 2.44 -13.68
CA VAL A 17 -5.26 1.06 -13.44
C VAL A 17 -5.27 0.28 -14.75
N THR A 18 -4.58 -0.86 -14.80
CA THR A 18 -4.49 -1.71 -15.99
C THR A 18 -5.71 -2.62 -16.12
N ILE A 19 -6.35 -2.60 -17.28
CA ILE A 19 -7.47 -3.47 -17.62
C ILE A 19 -6.97 -4.51 -18.63
N SER A 20 -7.20 -5.79 -18.32
CA SER A 20 -6.84 -6.92 -19.18
C SER A 20 -8.06 -7.77 -19.49
N ALA A 21 -8.24 -8.15 -20.75
CA ALA A 21 -9.33 -9.02 -21.16
C ALA A 21 -8.89 -10.05 -22.19
N GLY A 22 -9.46 -11.25 -22.09
CA GLY A 22 -9.46 -12.25 -23.16
C GLY A 22 -10.70 -12.04 -24.03
N ILE A 23 -10.52 -11.68 -25.30
CA ILE A 23 -11.63 -11.39 -26.22
C ILE A 23 -11.56 -12.32 -27.42
N VAL A 24 -12.61 -13.13 -27.59
CA VAL A 24 -12.73 -14.12 -28.66
C VAL A 24 -13.95 -13.80 -29.50
N ASP A 25 -13.76 -13.79 -30.81
CA ASP A 25 -14.84 -13.91 -31.78
C ASP A 25 -14.69 -15.26 -32.50
N ALA A 26 -15.74 -16.09 -32.44
CA ALA A 26 -15.74 -17.42 -33.05
C ALA A 26 -16.07 -17.37 -34.55
N GLY A 27 -16.70 -16.28 -35.02
CA GLY A 27 -17.15 -16.12 -36.40
C GLY A 27 -16.28 -15.20 -37.25
N GLY A 28 -15.33 -14.48 -36.64
CA GLY A 28 -14.57 -13.44 -37.31
C GLY A 28 -13.39 -12.91 -36.50
N VAL A 29 -13.11 -11.62 -36.65
CA VAL A 29 -12.00 -10.93 -36.00
C VAL A 29 -12.54 -9.81 -35.13
N VAL A 30 -12.07 -9.76 -33.88
CA VAL A 30 -12.28 -8.59 -33.01
C VAL A 30 -11.56 -7.37 -33.60
N ALA A 31 -12.34 -6.41 -34.10
CA ALA A 31 -11.83 -5.21 -34.76
C ALA A 31 -11.37 -4.16 -33.75
N SER A 32 -12.09 -3.97 -32.65
CA SER A 32 -11.72 -3.04 -31.59
C SER A 32 -12.22 -3.49 -30.22
N ALA A 33 -11.56 -2.98 -29.17
CA ALA A 33 -12.03 -3.10 -27.81
C ALA A 33 -11.68 -1.82 -27.03
N SER A 34 -12.55 -1.44 -26.10
CA SER A 34 -12.39 -0.27 -25.25
C SER A 34 -12.85 -0.58 -23.83
N VAL A 35 -12.26 0.10 -22.85
CA VAL A 35 -12.82 0.22 -21.51
C VAL A 35 -13.56 1.54 -21.40
N PHE A 36 -14.80 1.45 -20.92
CA PHE A 36 -15.61 2.60 -20.55
C PHE A 36 -15.55 2.74 -19.04
N TYR A 37 -15.15 3.89 -18.52
CA TYR A 37 -14.91 4.10 -17.08
C TYR A 37 -15.47 5.44 -16.59
N ARG A 38 -15.77 5.52 -15.29
CA ARG A 38 -16.15 6.76 -14.61
C ARG A 38 -15.88 6.68 -13.11
N ALA A 39 -15.67 7.82 -12.47
CA ALA A 39 -15.78 7.89 -11.01
C ALA A 39 -17.22 7.55 -10.57
N ILE A 40 -17.39 6.85 -9.45
CA ILE A 40 -18.72 6.54 -8.91
C ILE A 40 -19.52 7.84 -8.70
N GLY A 41 -20.74 7.88 -9.22
CA GLY A 41 -21.62 9.05 -9.19
C GLY A 41 -21.43 10.03 -10.35
N ALA A 42 -20.41 9.88 -11.19
CA ALA A 42 -20.27 10.70 -12.39
C ALA A 42 -21.35 10.36 -13.43
N PRO A 43 -21.87 11.36 -14.18
CA PRO A 43 -23.04 11.18 -15.02
C PRO A 43 -22.75 10.40 -16.31
N ALA A 44 -21.49 10.34 -16.77
CA ALA A 44 -21.13 9.73 -18.03
C ALA A 44 -19.84 8.90 -17.91
N PHE A 45 -19.74 7.86 -18.73
CA PHE A 45 -18.51 7.10 -18.93
C PHE A 45 -17.61 7.81 -19.93
N ALA A 46 -16.33 7.91 -19.61
CA ALA A 46 -15.26 8.17 -20.55
C ALA A 46 -14.79 6.86 -21.19
N GLU A 47 -14.04 6.93 -22.28
CA GLU A 47 -13.56 5.78 -23.04
C GLU A 47 -12.04 5.81 -23.16
N ALA A 48 -11.40 4.65 -22.97
CA ALA A 48 -10.00 4.43 -23.32
C ALA A 48 -9.86 3.14 -24.13
N PRO A 49 -8.95 3.11 -25.13
CA PRO A 49 -8.77 1.93 -25.97
C PRO A 49 -8.11 0.79 -25.20
N LEU A 50 -8.55 -0.43 -25.47
CA LEU A 50 -7.76 -1.63 -25.22
C LEU A 50 -7.03 -1.97 -26.52
N ASN A 51 -5.73 -2.21 -26.43
CA ASN A 51 -4.89 -2.62 -27.56
C ASN A 51 -4.64 -4.13 -27.48
N ARG A 52 -4.67 -4.80 -28.64
CA ARG A 52 -4.34 -6.22 -28.74
C ARG A 52 -2.85 -6.41 -28.41
N VAL A 53 -2.56 -7.28 -27.46
CA VAL A 53 -1.19 -7.61 -27.02
C VAL A 53 -0.67 -8.83 -27.78
N ASP A 54 -1.40 -9.94 -27.70
CA ASP A 54 -1.11 -11.18 -28.43
C ASP A 54 -2.38 -12.05 -28.48
N GLY A 55 -2.60 -12.76 -29.59
CA GLY A 55 -3.77 -13.61 -29.80
C GLY A 55 -5.07 -12.90 -29.40
N ASN A 56 -5.73 -13.45 -28.37
CA ASN A 56 -7.00 -12.94 -27.82
C ASN A 56 -6.82 -12.03 -26.60
N SER A 57 -5.59 -11.66 -26.22
CA SER A 57 -5.29 -10.82 -25.07
C SER A 57 -5.30 -9.34 -25.45
N TRP A 58 -6.08 -8.55 -24.73
CA TRP A 58 -6.24 -7.11 -24.91
C TRP A 58 -5.94 -6.37 -23.62
N ARG A 59 -5.23 -5.24 -23.71
CA ARG A 59 -4.86 -4.42 -22.55
C ARG A 59 -4.98 -2.93 -22.81
N GLY A 60 -5.39 -2.20 -21.80
CA GLY A 60 -5.39 -0.73 -21.77
C GLY A 60 -5.40 -0.24 -20.33
N GLN A 61 -5.54 1.06 -20.14
CA GLN A 61 -5.51 1.67 -18.81
C GLN A 61 -6.67 2.63 -18.62
N ILE A 62 -7.25 2.58 -17.42
CA ILE A 62 -8.03 3.69 -16.88
C ILE A 62 -7.02 4.75 -16.41
N PRO A 63 -7.05 5.99 -16.94
CA PRO A 63 -6.11 7.03 -16.56
C PRO A 63 -6.21 7.35 -15.06
N GLY A 64 -5.07 7.58 -14.42
CA GLY A 64 -5.02 7.89 -12.98
C GLY A 64 -5.86 9.09 -12.56
N ALA A 65 -6.05 10.08 -13.45
CA ALA A 65 -6.94 11.22 -13.20
C ALA A 65 -8.42 10.85 -13.00
N ALA A 66 -8.83 9.64 -13.40
CA ALA A 66 -10.18 9.10 -13.15
C ALA A 66 -10.24 8.17 -11.93
N VAL A 67 -9.08 7.79 -11.37
CA VAL A 67 -8.94 6.92 -10.21
C VAL A 67 -8.91 7.79 -8.96
N VAL A 68 -10.09 8.05 -8.40
CA VAL A 68 -10.32 8.97 -7.27
C VAL A 68 -11.00 8.24 -6.11
N LEU A 69 -10.89 8.79 -4.90
CA LEU A 69 -11.42 8.17 -3.65
C LEU A 69 -12.89 7.75 -3.68
N ALA A 70 -13.70 8.35 -4.56
CA ALA A 70 -15.09 7.91 -4.75
C ALA A 70 -15.21 6.45 -5.24
N GLY A 71 -14.13 5.87 -5.79
CA GLY A 71 -14.11 4.60 -6.50
C GLY A 71 -14.42 4.77 -7.98
N VAL A 72 -14.22 3.71 -8.74
CA VAL A 72 -14.39 3.71 -10.21
C VAL A 72 -15.40 2.63 -10.61
N GLN A 73 -16.30 2.97 -11.52
CA GLN A 73 -17.12 2.03 -12.27
C GLN A 73 -16.58 1.89 -13.68
N TYR A 74 -16.57 0.68 -14.22
CA TYR A 74 -16.17 0.44 -15.60
C TYR A 74 -16.84 -0.78 -16.23
N TYR A 75 -16.83 -0.84 -17.55
CA TYR A 75 -17.19 -2.03 -18.32
C TYR A 75 -16.32 -2.09 -19.58
N ILE A 76 -16.22 -3.28 -20.16
CA ILE A 76 -15.46 -3.50 -21.40
C ILE A 76 -16.45 -3.63 -22.54
N ARG A 77 -16.11 -3.08 -23.71
CA ARG A 77 -16.89 -3.26 -24.94
C ARG A 77 -15.96 -3.68 -26.07
N ALA A 78 -16.33 -4.72 -26.81
CA ALA A 78 -15.63 -5.18 -28.00
C ALA A 78 -16.56 -5.13 -29.21
N VAL A 79 -15.99 -4.85 -30.38
CA VAL A 79 -16.70 -4.82 -31.67
C VAL A 79 -15.95 -5.69 -32.68
N ASP A 80 -16.66 -6.54 -33.40
CA ASP A 80 -16.08 -7.33 -34.51
C ASP A 80 -16.03 -6.54 -35.83
N ASP A 81 -15.43 -7.14 -36.85
CA ASP A 81 -15.31 -6.56 -38.20
C ASP A 81 -16.65 -6.38 -38.94
N SER A 82 -17.70 -7.03 -38.46
CA SER A 82 -19.07 -6.96 -38.96
C SER A 82 -19.93 -5.93 -38.19
N GLY A 83 -19.36 -5.29 -37.16
CA GLY A 83 -20.01 -4.28 -36.33
C GLY A 83 -20.84 -4.84 -35.17
N ASN A 84 -20.82 -6.15 -34.92
CA ASN A 84 -21.47 -6.72 -33.74
C ASN A 84 -20.69 -6.34 -32.49
N ALA A 85 -21.41 -5.98 -31.43
CA ALA A 85 -20.80 -5.56 -30.18
C ALA A 85 -21.18 -6.50 -29.03
N ALA A 86 -20.24 -6.71 -28.12
CA ALA A 86 -20.46 -7.37 -26.84
C ALA A 86 -19.87 -6.50 -25.72
N THR A 87 -20.41 -6.64 -24.51
CA THR A 87 -19.91 -5.95 -23.32
C THR A 87 -19.62 -6.95 -22.21
N ASP A 88 -18.78 -6.54 -21.25
CA ASP A 88 -18.61 -7.23 -19.98
C ASP A 88 -18.65 -6.18 -18.85
N PRO A 89 -19.65 -6.23 -17.96
CA PRO A 89 -20.77 -7.18 -17.92
C PRO A 89 -21.71 -7.13 -19.15
N ASP A 90 -22.45 -8.21 -19.42
CA ASP A 90 -23.33 -8.35 -20.60
C ASP A 90 -24.51 -7.33 -20.63
N ASP A 91 -24.89 -6.77 -19.47
CA ASP A 91 -25.97 -5.79 -19.32
C ASP A 91 -25.47 -4.34 -19.20
N ALA A 92 -24.19 -4.08 -19.50
CA ALA A 92 -23.63 -2.74 -19.50
C ALA A 92 -24.37 -1.79 -20.48
N PRO A 93 -24.56 -0.50 -20.14
CA PRO A 93 -24.00 0.19 -18.96
C PRO A 93 -24.90 0.14 -17.70
N VAL A 94 -25.93 -0.72 -17.66
CA VAL A 94 -26.77 -0.86 -16.45
C VAL A 94 -25.96 -1.56 -15.36
N GLY A 95 -25.35 -2.71 -15.70
CA GLY A 95 -24.29 -3.33 -14.92
C GLY A 95 -22.93 -2.71 -15.21
N ALA A 96 -22.06 -2.66 -14.20
CA ALA A 96 -20.67 -2.27 -14.34
C ALA A 96 -19.85 -2.96 -13.27
N HIS A 97 -18.60 -3.27 -13.59
CA HIS A 97 -17.59 -3.59 -12.59
C HIS A 97 -17.29 -2.35 -11.74
N LEU A 98 -16.83 -2.56 -10.52
CA LEU A 98 -16.37 -1.50 -9.64
C LEU A 98 -15.15 -1.93 -8.84
N PHE A 99 -14.35 -0.95 -8.45
CA PHE A 99 -13.30 -1.13 -7.44
C PHE A 99 -13.23 0.11 -6.53
N SER A 100 -12.88 -0.10 -5.27
CA SER A 100 -12.58 0.99 -4.32
C SER A 100 -11.20 1.59 -4.57
N VAL A 101 -11.03 2.86 -4.18
CA VAL A 101 -9.78 3.59 -4.27
C VAL A 101 -9.38 4.07 -2.89
N SER A 102 -8.11 3.88 -2.53
CA SER A 102 -7.51 4.38 -1.29
C SER A 102 -6.52 5.50 -1.59
N ALA A 103 -6.35 6.39 -0.62
CA ALA A 103 -5.25 7.35 -0.68
C ALA A 103 -3.91 6.60 -0.58
N GLU A 104 -2.86 7.15 -1.20
CA GLU A 104 -1.50 6.69 -0.96
C GLU A 104 -1.09 7.02 0.47
N ASP A 105 -0.65 6.02 1.24
CA ASP A 105 -0.10 6.25 2.56
C ASP A 105 1.32 6.84 2.46
N ARG A 106 1.55 7.92 3.19
CA ARG A 106 2.81 8.66 3.21
C ARG A 106 3.27 8.98 4.63
N LEU A 107 2.57 8.48 5.63
CA LEU A 107 2.89 8.70 7.03
C LEU A 107 3.41 7.38 7.60
N GLY A 108 4.46 7.46 8.42
CA GLY A 108 4.92 6.28 9.16
C GLY A 108 4.06 6.05 10.41
N PRO A 109 4.22 4.88 11.05
CA PRO A 109 3.39 4.50 12.19
C PRO A 109 3.43 5.49 13.35
N GLN A 110 2.33 5.73 14.04
CA GLN A 110 2.36 6.49 15.29
C GLN A 110 2.91 5.61 16.42
N ILE A 111 4.03 6.01 17.03
CA ILE A 111 4.70 5.27 18.12
C ILE A 111 4.34 5.90 19.47
N GLU A 112 3.88 5.09 20.43
CA GLU A 112 3.78 5.49 21.84
C GLU A 112 4.75 4.67 22.70
N HIS A 113 5.54 5.36 23.51
CA HIS A 113 6.54 4.76 24.37
C HIS A 113 6.70 5.57 25.66
N GLN A 114 6.70 4.89 26.80
CA GLN A 114 7.05 5.50 28.07
C GLN A 114 8.58 5.45 28.25
N PRO A 115 9.27 6.61 28.37
CA PRO A 115 10.71 6.64 28.55
C PRO A 115 11.18 5.81 29.75
N ILE A 116 12.31 5.11 29.58
CA ILE A 116 12.91 4.33 30.66
C ILE A 116 13.43 5.27 31.74
N ALA A 117 13.06 5.01 32.99
CA ALA A 117 13.54 5.78 34.14
C ALA A 117 15.05 5.56 34.38
N ASP A 118 15.72 6.62 34.82
CA ASP A 118 17.13 6.60 35.21
C ASP A 118 17.44 5.61 36.35
N GLY A 119 18.73 5.34 36.55
CA GLY A 119 19.20 4.47 37.64
C GLY A 119 19.11 2.97 37.32
N ARG A 120 19.07 2.61 36.04
CA ARG A 120 19.18 1.21 35.60
C ARG A 120 20.57 0.66 35.98
N PRO A 121 20.65 -0.57 36.52
CA PRO A 121 21.93 -1.18 36.87
C PRO A 121 22.76 -1.48 35.61
N GLU A 122 24.07 -1.21 35.68
CA GLU A 122 25.00 -1.57 34.60
C GLU A 122 25.03 -3.07 34.36
N GLY A 123 25.18 -3.48 33.10
CA GLY A 123 25.30 -4.89 32.75
C GLY A 123 23.99 -5.68 32.72
N GLU A 124 22.86 -5.09 33.12
CA GLU A 124 21.54 -5.73 33.07
C GLU A 124 20.74 -5.33 31.84
N ASP A 125 20.00 -6.28 31.28
CA ASP A 125 19.08 -6.02 30.18
C ASP A 125 18.02 -4.98 30.57
N VAL A 126 17.72 -4.06 29.65
CA VAL A 126 16.62 -3.11 29.78
C VAL A 126 15.50 -3.52 28.83
N LEU A 127 14.34 -3.84 29.39
CA LEU A 127 13.12 -4.09 28.63
C LEU A 127 12.63 -2.78 27.99
N ILE A 128 12.27 -2.86 26.72
CA ILE A 128 11.65 -1.79 25.94
C ILE A 128 10.25 -2.25 25.56
N GLU A 129 9.26 -1.39 25.83
CA GLU A 129 7.85 -1.60 25.49
C GLU A 129 7.32 -0.40 24.73
N ALA A 130 6.61 -0.63 23.64
CA ALA A 130 5.98 0.42 22.85
C ALA A 130 4.70 -0.10 22.18
N THR A 131 3.79 0.81 21.85
CA THR A 131 2.73 0.56 20.88
C THR A 131 3.06 1.30 19.58
N ALA A 132 2.63 0.74 18.46
CA ALA A 132 2.71 1.40 17.16
C ALA A 132 1.44 1.07 16.36
N ASP A 133 0.82 2.09 15.78
CA ASP A 133 -0.40 1.97 14.98
C ASP A 133 -0.25 2.70 13.66
N ASP A 134 -0.79 2.11 12.60
CA ASP A 134 -0.71 2.63 11.23
C ASP A 134 -1.86 2.07 10.37
N PRO A 135 -2.59 2.90 9.58
CA PRO A 135 -3.65 2.41 8.69
C PRO A 135 -3.19 1.42 7.62
N ALA A 136 -1.96 1.54 7.11
CA ALA A 136 -1.33 0.57 6.20
C ALA A 136 -0.74 -0.64 6.95
N GLY A 137 -0.73 -0.58 8.28
CA GLY A 137 -0.22 -1.62 9.17
C GLY A 137 1.27 -1.46 9.44
N VAL A 138 1.72 -1.95 10.59
CA VAL A 138 3.11 -1.82 11.03
C VAL A 138 3.93 -3.03 10.61
N ALA A 139 4.97 -2.81 9.80
CA ALA A 139 5.86 -3.87 9.34
C ALA A 139 6.93 -4.25 10.37
N ASN A 140 7.54 -3.26 11.04
CA ASN A 140 8.48 -3.53 12.13
C ASN A 140 8.64 -2.34 13.08
N VAL A 141 9.00 -2.66 14.33
CA VAL A 141 9.47 -1.69 15.33
C VAL A 141 10.85 -2.14 15.82
N ARG A 142 11.79 -1.19 15.93
CA ARG A 142 13.16 -1.43 16.40
C ARG A 142 13.54 -0.41 17.45
N VAL A 143 14.35 -0.84 18.41
CA VAL A 143 15.09 0.06 19.30
C VAL A 143 16.49 0.25 18.75
N TYR A 144 16.90 1.50 18.62
CA TYR A 144 18.26 1.90 18.37
C TYR A 144 18.86 2.36 19.68
N TYR A 145 20.02 1.82 20.06
CA TYR A 145 20.65 2.14 21.34
C TYR A 145 22.18 2.22 21.23
N ARG A 146 22.79 3.02 22.11
CA ARG A 146 24.24 3.04 22.30
C ARG A 146 24.59 3.52 23.72
N PRO A 147 25.72 3.07 24.30
CA PRO A 147 26.28 3.78 25.43
C PRO A 147 26.61 5.22 25.04
N ALA A 148 26.40 6.18 25.94
CA ALA A 148 26.62 7.59 25.68
C ALA A 148 28.06 7.86 25.21
N GLY A 149 28.20 8.67 24.15
CA GLY A 149 29.49 9.00 23.54
C GLY A 149 30.03 7.96 22.55
N PHE A 150 29.34 6.83 22.33
CA PHE A 150 29.70 5.91 21.26
C PHE A 150 29.26 6.47 19.89
N PRO A 151 30.04 6.24 18.82
CA PRO A 151 29.78 6.88 17.53
C PRO A 151 28.55 6.32 16.80
N PHE A 152 28.16 5.08 17.07
CA PHE A 152 27.12 4.39 16.30
C PHE A 152 26.06 3.77 17.20
N PHE A 153 24.81 3.86 16.77
CA PHE A 153 23.71 3.09 17.34
C PHE A 153 23.80 1.64 16.88
N GLN A 154 23.57 0.72 17.81
CA GLN A 154 23.17 -0.65 17.54
C GLN A 154 21.65 -0.71 17.45
N GLU A 155 21.10 -1.80 16.92
CA GLU A 155 19.65 -2.00 16.84
C GLU A 155 19.22 -3.39 17.32
N ALA A 156 18.03 -3.46 17.90
CA ALA A 156 17.36 -4.71 18.21
C ALA A 156 15.87 -4.64 17.77
N PRO A 157 15.30 -5.73 17.24
CA PRO A 157 13.88 -5.78 16.91
C PRO A 157 13.03 -5.83 18.17
N LEU A 158 11.83 -5.25 18.10
CA LEU A 158 10.77 -5.50 19.06
C LEU A 158 9.77 -6.48 18.44
N ALA A 159 9.36 -7.49 19.20
CA ALA A 159 8.35 -8.47 18.82
C ALA A 159 6.97 -8.04 19.32
N LEU A 160 5.97 -8.12 18.44
CA LEU A 160 4.57 -7.85 18.78
C LEU A 160 3.97 -9.04 19.53
N ALA A 161 3.44 -8.81 20.73
CA ALA A 161 2.62 -9.75 21.48
C ALA A 161 1.53 -8.98 22.22
N ASP A 162 0.27 -9.45 22.14
CA ASP A 162 -0.89 -8.85 22.83
C ASP A 162 -1.03 -7.32 22.63
N GLY A 163 -0.70 -6.83 21.42
CA GLY A 163 -0.79 -5.41 21.06
C GLY A 163 0.39 -4.54 21.50
N VAL A 164 1.42 -5.13 22.11
CA VAL A 164 2.61 -4.41 22.58
C VAL A 164 3.86 -4.94 21.88
N TYR A 165 4.68 -4.03 21.36
CA TYR A 165 6.01 -4.31 20.85
C TYR A 165 6.99 -4.38 22.01
N THR A 166 7.68 -5.51 22.16
CA THR A 166 8.63 -5.74 23.24
C THR A 166 10.01 -6.15 22.73
N GLY A 167 11.06 -5.58 23.32
CA GLY A 167 12.45 -5.86 22.95
C GLY A 167 13.37 -5.54 24.11
N ARG A 168 14.68 -5.72 23.91
CA ARG A 168 15.66 -5.45 24.97
C ARG A 168 16.86 -4.69 24.44
N ILE A 169 17.32 -3.72 25.23
CA ILE A 169 18.70 -3.25 25.15
C ILE A 169 19.54 -4.24 25.95
N PRO A 170 20.51 -4.94 25.32
CA PRO A 170 21.33 -5.93 26.02
C PRO A 170 22.18 -5.28 27.11
N GLY A 171 22.32 -5.96 28.24
CA GLY A 171 23.05 -5.43 29.39
C GLY A 171 24.50 -5.01 29.11
N PHE A 172 25.18 -5.65 28.15
CA PHE A 172 26.54 -5.24 27.76
C PHE A 172 26.62 -3.82 27.14
N SER A 173 25.49 -3.27 26.70
CA SER A 173 25.39 -1.88 26.20
C SER A 173 24.87 -0.90 27.25
N VAL A 174 24.54 -1.39 28.45
CA VAL A 174 24.06 -0.58 29.58
C VAL A 174 25.25 -0.22 30.46
N LEU A 175 25.88 0.91 30.14
CA LEU A 175 27.12 1.40 30.76
C LEU A 175 26.94 2.86 31.22
N ALA A 176 27.63 3.26 32.29
CA ALA A 176 27.76 4.66 32.66
C ALA A 176 28.49 5.48 31.57
N PRO A 177 28.20 6.80 31.46
CA PRO A 177 27.29 7.55 32.31
C PRO A 177 25.81 7.42 31.93
N ALA A 178 25.49 6.98 30.72
CA ALA A 178 24.12 6.87 30.23
C ALA A 178 24.03 5.94 29.00
N VAL A 179 22.82 5.53 28.67
CA VAL A 179 22.47 4.90 27.39
C VAL A 179 21.58 5.86 26.62
N GLU A 180 21.92 6.12 25.37
CA GLU A 180 21.09 6.87 24.44
C GLU A 180 20.31 5.87 23.59
N TYR A 181 19.00 6.08 23.44
CA TYR A 181 18.18 5.22 22.61
C TYR A 181 17.03 6.00 21.95
N TYR A 182 16.51 5.46 20.85
CA TYR A 182 15.28 5.89 20.21
C TYR A 182 14.59 4.68 19.57
N LEU A 183 13.30 4.81 19.27
CA LEU A 183 12.56 3.80 18.52
C LEU A 183 12.36 4.25 17.08
N ARG A 184 12.34 3.29 16.17
CA ARG A 184 11.88 3.48 14.79
C ARG A 184 10.81 2.47 14.47
N ALA A 185 9.72 2.93 13.86
CA ALA A 185 8.72 2.07 13.25
C ALA A 185 8.68 2.29 11.73
N ALA A 186 8.32 1.23 11.01
CA ALA A 186 8.09 1.28 9.58
C ALA A 186 6.77 0.57 9.26
N ASP A 187 6.00 1.10 8.32
CA ASP A 187 4.83 0.45 7.74
C ASP A 187 5.22 -0.49 6.57
N GLY A 188 4.22 -1.07 5.90
CA GLY A 188 4.43 -1.93 4.72
C GLY A 188 4.92 -1.20 3.47
N ASP A 189 4.67 0.11 3.37
CA ASP A 189 5.01 0.96 2.22
C ASP A 189 6.38 1.65 2.36
N GLY A 190 7.02 1.50 3.52
CA GLY A 190 8.36 2.01 3.83
C GLY A 190 8.37 3.40 4.47
N ASN A 191 7.21 3.93 4.86
CA ASN A 191 7.12 5.16 5.63
C ASN A 191 7.69 4.94 7.04
N LEU A 192 8.44 5.92 7.54
CA LEU A 192 9.19 5.81 8.79
C LEU A 192 8.71 6.84 9.80
N SER A 193 8.73 6.42 11.06
CA SER A 193 8.53 7.30 12.22
C SER A 193 9.53 6.98 13.32
N TYR A 194 9.71 7.94 14.23
CA TYR A 194 10.69 7.86 15.30
C TYR A 194 10.10 8.32 16.64
N ALA A 195 10.52 7.68 17.74
CA ALA A 195 10.20 8.12 19.09
C ALA A 195 11.50 8.31 19.91
N PRO A 196 11.78 9.51 20.44
CA PRO A 196 11.02 10.75 20.22
C PRO A 196 11.05 11.21 18.75
N ALA A 197 10.07 12.02 18.35
CA ALA A 197 10.01 12.58 17.00
C ALA A 197 11.28 13.38 16.68
N GLY A 198 11.83 13.19 15.48
CA GLY A 198 13.07 13.84 15.03
C GLY A 198 14.36 13.13 15.44
N ALA A 199 14.29 11.95 16.05
CA ALA A 199 15.46 11.10 16.24
C ALA A 199 15.90 10.43 14.91
N PRO A 200 17.19 10.11 14.74
CA PRO A 200 18.30 10.58 15.57
C PRO A 200 18.54 12.08 15.34
N ALA A 201 18.77 12.84 16.41
CA ALA A 201 19.45 14.13 16.24
C ALA A 201 20.81 13.82 15.61
N GLU A 202 21.14 14.45 14.48
CA GLU A 202 22.47 14.31 13.89
C GLU A 202 23.55 14.62 14.94
N PRO A 203 24.69 13.91 14.92
CA PRO A 203 25.76 14.07 15.91
C PRO A 203 26.33 15.50 15.97
#